data_AF-A0A6B3I8K0-F1
#
_entry.id   AF-A0A6B3I8K0-F1
#
_cell.length_a   1.000
_cell.length_b   1.000
_cell.length_c   1.000
_cell.angle_alpha   90.00
_cell.angle_beta   90.00
_cell.angle_gamma   90.00
#
_symmetry.space_group_name_H-M   'P 1'
#
loop_
_entity.id
_entity.type
_entity.pdbx_description
1 polymer ?
#
loop_
_entity_poly.entity_id
_entity_poly.type
_entity_poly.pdbx_seq_one_letter_code
_entity_poly.pdbx_strand_id
1 'polypeptide(L)'
;EDIPHTIAEAFHIASTGRPGPVLVDIAKDALQAKTTFSWPPTQDLPGYRPVTKPHAKQIREAAKLITQAKRPVLYVGGGVIKAGATAELKVLAELTGAPVTTTLMALGAFPDSHPLHVGMPGMHGAVTAVTA
;
A
#
# COMPACT_ATOMS: atom_id res chain seq x y z
N GLU A 1 -26.97 9.06 -17.74
CA GLU A 1 -27.26 9.04 -16.28
C GLU A 1 -26.15 8.34 -15.51
N ASP A 2 -25.50 7.33 -16.09
CA ASP A 2 -24.51 6.52 -15.37
C ASP A 2 -23.10 7.14 -15.26
N ILE A 3 -22.69 7.94 -16.25
CA ILE A 3 -21.33 8.52 -16.33
C ILE A 3 -20.86 9.13 -15.00
N PRO A 4 -21.63 9.99 -14.28
CA PRO A 4 -21.17 10.58 -13.03
C PRO A 4 -20.80 9.55 -11.95
N HIS A 5 -21.63 8.51 -11.73
CA HIS A 5 -21.35 7.52 -10.68
C HIS A 5 -20.21 6.59 -11.09
N THR A 6 -20.17 6.13 -12.35
CA THR A 6 -19.07 5.30 -12.86
C THR A 6 -17.72 6.01 -12.74
N ILE A 7 -17.68 7.33 -13.02
CA ILE A 7 -16.46 8.12 -12.85
C ILE A 7 -16.09 8.24 -11.36
N ALA A 8 -17.05 8.55 -10.48
CA ALA A 8 -16.79 8.64 -9.04
C ALA A 8 -16.24 7.32 -8.47
N GLU A 9 -16.80 6.20 -8.88
CA GLU A 9 -16.37 4.85 -8.53
C GLU A 9 -14.97 4.53 -9.08
N ALA A 10 -14.70 4.89 -10.33
CA ALA A 10 -13.37 4.72 -10.92
C ALA A 10 -12.29 5.47 -10.13
N PHE A 11 -12.56 6.72 -9.71
CA PHE A 11 -11.65 7.46 -8.83
C PHE A 11 -11.50 6.81 -7.46
N HIS A 12 -12.59 6.28 -6.89
CA HIS A 12 -12.54 5.57 -5.61
C HIS A 12 -11.67 4.31 -5.68
N ILE A 13 -11.87 3.46 -6.69
CA ILE A 13 -11.07 2.25 -6.92
C ILE A 13 -9.60 2.63 -7.19
N ALA A 14 -9.36 3.63 -8.03
CA ALA A 14 -8.01 4.03 -8.43
C ALA A 14 -7.18 4.57 -7.26
N SER A 15 -7.83 5.19 -6.27
CA SER A 15 -7.16 5.88 -5.15
C SER A 15 -7.12 5.08 -3.85
N THR A 16 -7.90 4.02 -3.70
CA THR A 16 -7.99 3.26 -2.43
C THR A 16 -7.51 1.80 -2.58
N GLY A 17 -7.39 1.09 -1.46
CA GLY A 17 -6.97 -0.32 -1.43
C GLY A 17 -5.58 -0.55 -2.04
N ARG A 18 -5.54 -1.07 -3.27
CA ARG A 18 -4.32 -1.20 -4.08
C ARG A 18 -4.43 -0.23 -5.28
N PRO A 19 -3.99 1.04 -5.12
CA PRO A 19 -4.12 2.07 -6.14
C PRO A 19 -3.51 1.64 -7.48
N GLY A 20 -4.18 2.03 -8.57
CA GLY A 20 -3.83 1.69 -9.94
C GLY A 20 -4.79 2.33 -10.96
N PRO A 21 -4.49 2.24 -12.25
CA PRO A 21 -5.33 2.81 -13.30
C PRO A 21 -6.68 2.09 -13.39
N VAL A 22 -7.74 2.85 -13.69
CA VAL A 22 -9.07 2.35 -13.99
C VAL A 22 -9.48 2.88 -15.35
N LEU A 23 -9.92 1.99 -16.25
CA LEU A 23 -10.45 2.35 -17.55
C LEU A 23 -11.97 2.52 -17.44
N VAL A 24 -12.47 3.66 -17.91
CA VAL A 24 -13.91 3.90 -18.10
C VAL A 24 -14.12 4.11 -19.59
N ASP A 25 -14.90 3.21 -20.21
CA ASP A 25 -15.28 3.34 -21.61
C ASP A 25 -16.66 4.01 -21.72
N ILE A 26 -16.81 4.95 -22.65
CA ILE A 26 -18.02 5.76 -22.80
C ILE A 26 -18.44 5.73 -24.26
N ALA A 27 -19.64 5.23 -24.51
CA ALA A 27 -20.24 5.23 -25.83
C ALA A 27 -20.37 6.68 -26.37
N LYS A 28 -20.07 6.87 -27.66
CA LYS A 28 -20.00 8.19 -28.29
C LYS A 28 -21.30 8.99 -28.16
N ASP A 29 -22.44 8.33 -28.32
CA ASP A 29 -23.77 8.93 -28.19
C ASP A 29 -24.04 9.39 -26.75
N ALA A 30 -23.68 8.58 -25.74
CA ALA A 30 -23.79 8.94 -24.33
C ALA A 30 -22.90 10.13 -23.96
N LEU A 31 -21.70 10.23 -24.56
CA LEU A 31 -20.79 11.36 -24.36
C LEU A 31 -21.33 12.68 -24.94
N GLN A 32 -22.05 12.62 -26.06
CA GLN A 32 -22.56 13.80 -26.77
C GLN A 32 -23.93 14.27 -26.26
N ALA A 33 -24.70 13.38 -25.64
CA ALA A 33 -26.03 13.69 -25.13
C ALA A 33 -25.99 14.67 -23.95
N LYS A 34 -27.06 15.47 -23.81
CA LYS A 34 -27.28 16.30 -22.61
C LYS A 34 -27.90 15.45 -21.51
N THR A 35 -27.56 15.75 -20.26
CA THR A 35 -28.16 15.11 -19.09
C THR A 35 -28.23 16.11 -17.93
N THR A 36 -29.03 15.81 -16.91
CA THR A 36 -29.02 16.58 -15.66
C THR A 36 -27.87 16.10 -14.80
N PHE A 37 -27.01 17.03 -14.39
CA PHE A 37 -25.90 16.71 -13.50
C PHE A 37 -26.34 16.76 -12.03
N SER A 38 -25.93 15.76 -11.24
CA SER A 38 -26.12 15.69 -9.80
C SER A 38 -24.86 15.10 -9.14
N TRP A 39 -24.41 15.70 -8.04
CA TRP A 39 -23.18 15.30 -7.33
C TRP A 39 -23.31 15.56 -5.81
N PRO A 40 -22.77 14.67 -4.94
CA PRO A 40 -22.10 13.41 -5.27
C PRO A 40 -23.08 12.32 -5.71
N PRO A 41 -22.69 11.44 -6.64
CA PRO A 41 -23.50 10.29 -7.01
C PRO A 41 -23.52 9.26 -5.88
N THR A 42 -24.57 8.45 -5.85
CA THR A 42 -24.56 7.22 -5.05
C THR A 42 -23.57 6.25 -5.69
N GLN A 43 -22.64 5.71 -4.91
CA GLN A 43 -21.67 4.72 -5.35
C GLN A 43 -22.21 3.31 -5.05
N ASP A 44 -22.16 2.41 -6.01
CA ASP A 44 -22.45 0.99 -5.84
C ASP A 44 -21.26 0.14 -6.31
N LEU A 45 -20.41 -0.23 -5.35
CA LEU A 45 -19.19 -0.99 -5.59
C LEU A 45 -19.27 -2.40 -4.98
N PRO A 46 -20.03 -3.32 -5.59
CA PRO A 46 -20.15 -4.67 -5.10
C PRO A 46 -18.79 -5.38 -5.15
N GLY A 47 -18.39 -5.96 -4.02
CA GLY A 47 -17.13 -6.69 -3.89
C GLY A 47 -15.88 -5.84 -3.61
N TYR A 48 -15.95 -4.51 -3.74
CA TYR A 48 -14.82 -3.64 -3.39
C TYR A 48 -14.97 -3.09 -1.97
N ARG A 49 -14.33 -3.78 -1.01
CA ARG A 49 -14.35 -3.40 0.42
C ARG A 49 -12.95 -3.49 1.01
N PRO A 50 -12.10 -2.46 0.86
CA PRO A 50 -10.76 -2.47 1.44
C PRO A 50 -10.80 -2.66 2.96
N VAL A 51 -10.00 -3.58 3.48
CA VAL A 51 -9.88 -3.80 4.93
C VAL A 51 -8.95 -2.74 5.50
N THR A 52 -9.50 -1.75 6.19
CA THR A 52 -8.74 -0.65 6.82
C THR A 52 -8.52 -0.86 8.32
N LYS A 53 -9.26 -1.79 8.94
CA LYS A 53 -9.12 -2.12 10.36
C LYS A 53 -8.42 -3.47 10.52
N PRO A 54 -7.25 -3.51 11.18
CA PRO A 54 -6.54 -4.75 11.38
C PRO A 54 -7.19 -5.61 12.48
N HIS A 55 -6.97 -6.92 12.43
CA HIS A 55 -7.48 -7.84 13.44
C HIS A 55 -6.55 -7.88 14.67
N ALA A 56 -7.00 -7.35 15.81
CA ALA A 56 -6.17 -7.21 17.02
C ALA A 56 -5.49 -8.50 17.50
N LYS A 57 -6.13 -9.67 17.35
CA LYS A 57 -5.51 -10.97 17.67
C LYS A 57 -4.34 -11.30 16.73
N GLN A 58 -4.45 -10.99 15.43
CA GLN A 58 -3.39 -11.27 14.46
C GLN A 58 -2.17 -10.37 14.71
N ILE A 59 -2.41 -9.10 15.07
CA ILE A 59 -1.32 -8.18 15.48
C ILE A 59 -0.57 -8.73 16.69
N ARG A 60 -1.28 -9.21 17.71
CA ARG A 60 -0.66 -9.78 18.93
C ARG A 60 0.18 -11.02 18.62
N GLU A 61 -0.32 -11.93 17.78
CA GLU A 61 0.45 -13.10 17.36
C GLU A 61 1.67 -12.71 16.52
N ALA A 62 1.54 -11.75 15.60
CA ALA A 62 2.68 -11.24 14.83
C ALA A 62 3.76 -10.62 15.73
N ALA A 63 3.36 -9.79 16.70
CA ALA A 63 4.29 -9.21 17.67
C ALA A 63 5.01 -10.29 18.48
N LYS A 64 4.29 -11.32 18.94
CA LYS A 64 4.88 -12.47 19.65
C LYS A 64 5.90 -13.19 18.77
N LEU A 65 5.58 -13.48 17.52
CA LEU A 65 6.51 -14.13 16.58
C LEU A 65 7.77 -13.29 16.35
N ILE A 66 7.63 -11.97 16.17
CA ILE A 66 8.76 -11.05 16.02
C ILE A 66 9.66 -11.10 17.27
N THR A 67 9.09 -11.04 18.47
CA THR A 67 9.87 -11.06 19.73
C THR A 67 10.57 -12.40 20.00
N GLN A 68 10.05 -13.51 19.46
CA GLN A 68 10.63 -14.84 19.64
C GLN A 68 11.63 -15.21 18.54
N ALA A 69 11.70 -14.41 17.47
CA ALA A 69 12.60 -14.66 16.36
C ALA A 69 14.05 -14.45 16.80
N LYS A 70 14.92 -15.41 16.46
CA LYS A 70 16.37 -15.31 16.75
C LYS A 70 17.08 -14.33 15.81
N ARG A 71 16.60 -14.21 14.57
CA ARG A 71 17.16 -13.36 13.51
C ARG A 71 16.03 -12.77 12.66
N PRO A 72 15.21 -11.86 13.20
CA PRO A 72 14.12 -11.23 12.44
C PRO A 72 14.68 -10.29 11.38
N VAL A 73 13.97 -10.18 10.25
CA VAL A 73 14.24 -9.18 9.20
C VAL A 73 12.91 -8.57 8.79
N LEU A 74 12.88 -7.24 8.64
CA LEU A 74 11.74 -6.51 8.10
C LEU A 74 11.91 -6.36 6.59
N TYR A 75 11.13 -7.13 5.82
CA TYR A 75 11.08 -6.98 4.37
C TYR A 75 9.94 -6.04 3.94
N VAL A 76 10.31 -4.82 3.55
CA VAL A 76 9.39 -3.70 3.41
C VAL A 76 9.02 -3.48 1.94
N GLY A 77 7.71 -3.58 1.67
CA GLY A 77 7.12 -3.27 0.37
C GLY A 77 6.65 -1.81 0.26
N GLY A 78 6.36 -1.35 -0.97
CA GLY A 78 5.89 0.02 -1.22
C GLY A 78 4.55 0.38 -0.57
N GLY A 79 3.87 -0.59 0.05
CA GLY A 79 2.71 -0.34 0.90
C GLY A 79 3.00 0.63 2.05
N VAL A 80 4.23 0.65 2.60
CA VAL A 80 4.61 1.61 3.65
C VAL A 80 4.58 3.04 3.14
N ILE A 81 5.12 3.29 1.93
CA ILE A 81 5.07 4.62 1.29
C ILE A 81 3.61 5.02 1.03
N LYS A 82 2.81 4.12 0.45
CA LYS A 82 1.39 4.37 0.15
C LYS A 82 0.58 4.69 1.40
N ALA A 83 0.90 4.07 2.52
CA ALA A 83 0.24 4.28 3.80
C ALA A 83 0.78 5.50 4.58
N GLY A 84 1.87 6.13 4.12
CA GLY A 84 2.55 7.20 4.86
C GLY A 84 3.19 6.72 6.17
N ALA A 85 3.51 5.43 6.28
CA ALA A 85 3.86 4.76 7.54
C ALA A 85 5.37 4.67 7.82
N THR A 86 6.17 5.61 7.30
CA THR A 86 7.64 5.56 7.39
C THR A 86 8.13 5.82 8.82
N ALA A 87 7.42 6.66 9.58
CA ALA A 87 7.73 6.93 10.98
C ALA A 87 7.49 5.70 11.87
N GLU A 88 6.36 5.02 11.66
CA GLU A 88 5.99 3.79 12.38
C GLU A 88 6.95 2.64 12.05
N LEU A 89 7.36 2.52 10.79
CA LEU A 89 8.40 1.57 10.39
C LEU A 89 9.71 1.83 11.14
N LYS A 90 10.12 3.10 11.24
CA LYS A 90 11.34 3.48 11.97
C LYS A 90 11.28 3.04 13.43
N VAL A 91 10.17 3.34 14.11
CA VAL A 91 9.94 2.94 15.49
C VAL A 91 9.96 1.42 15.64
N LEU A 92 9.30 0.68 14.76
CA LEU A 92 9.26 -0.78 14.81
C LEU A 92 10.66 -1.40 14.63
N ALA A 93 11.44 -0.91 13.67
CA ALA A 93 12.80 -1.38 13.43
C ALA A 93 13.70 -1.13 14.63
N GLU A 94 13.65 0.08 15.22
CA GLU A 94 14.45 0.45 16.40
C GLU A 94 14.06 -0.37 17.64
N LEU A 95 12.76 -0.62 17.85
CA LEU A 95 12.27 -1.43 18.98
C LEU A 95 12.66 -2.90 18.87
N THR A 96 12.71 -3.45 17.65
CA THR A 96 12.99 -4.87 17.41
C THR A 96 14.47 -5.15 17.17
N GLY A 97 15.25 -4.13 16.81
CA GLY A 97 16.62 -4.29 16.33
C GLY A 97 16.72 -5.07 15.01
N ALA A 98 15.59 -5.31 14.33
CA ALA A 98 15.56 -6.09 13.11
C ALA A 98 16.15 -5.29 11.94
N PRO A 99 17.06 -5.88 11.14
CA PRO A 99 17.49 -5.29 9.88
C PRO A 99 16.29 -5.04 8.95
N VAL A 100 16.35 -3.94 8.20
CA VAL A 100 15.33 -3.50 7.26
C VAL A 100 15.86 -3.63 5.85
N THR A 101 15.16 -4.41 5.04
CA THR A 101 15.40 -4.55 3.60
C THR A 101 14.18 -4.04 2.86
N THR A 102 14.38 -3.25 1.81
CA THR A 102 13.30 -2.60 1.05
C THR A 102 13.15 -3.23 -0.32
N THR A 103 11.94 -3.31 -0.85
CA THR A 103 11.73 -3.56 -2.29
C THR A 103 12.04 -2.29 -3.09
N LEU A 104 12.18 -2.41 -4.42
CA LEU A 104 12.31 -1.25 -5.31
C LEU A 104 11.22 -0.18 -5.08
N MET A 105 9.99 -0.64 -4.80
CA MET A 105 8.83 0.23 -4.55
C MET A 105 8.82 0.86 -3.15
N ALA A 106 9.75 0.46 -2.29
CA ALA A 106 9.90 0.97 -0.92
C ALA A 106 11.21 1.73 -0.71
N LEU A 107 11.99 2.01 -1.77
CA LEU A 107 13.16 2.87 -1.65
C LEU A 107 12.75 4.22 -1.05
N GLY A 108 13.50 4.68 -0.05
CA GLY A 108 13.18 5.87 0.73
C GLY A 108 12.16 5.65 1.87
N ALA A 109 11.61 4.45 2.05
CA ALA A 109 10.70 4.16 3.17
C ALA A 109 11.41 4.11 4.53
N PHE A 110 12.72 3.92 4.52
CA PHE A 110 13.59 3.88 5.69
C PHE A 110 14.90 4.60 5.35
N PRO A 111 15.54 5.35 6.28
CA PRO A 111 16.72 6.13 5.94
C PRO A 111 17.89 5.24 5.52
N ASP A 112 18.46 5.50 4.33
CA ASP A 112 19.54 4.67 3.77
C ASP A 112 20.81 4.66 4.65
N SER A 113 21.03 5.73 5.42
CA SER A 113 22.16 5.88 6.35
C SER A 113 21.94 5.21 7.70
N HIS A 114 20.74 4.67 7.97
CA HIS A 114 20.44 4.06 9.25
C HIS A 114 21.16 2.71 9.38
N PRO A 115 21.77 2.38 10.53
CA PRO A 115 22.59 1.17 10.69
C PRO A 115 21.82 -0.15 10.50
N LEU A 116 20.49 -0.13 10.68
CA LEU A 116 19.62 -1.28 10.41
C LEU A 116 19.25 -1.44 8.93
N HIS A 117 19.55 -0.49 8.05
CA HIS A 117 19.22 -0.62 6.64
C HIS A 117 20.24 -1.50 5.92
N VAL A 118 19.77 -2.59 5.30
CA VAL A 118 20.64 -3.55 4.59
C VAL A 118 20.50 -3.50 3.08
N GLY A 119 19.77 -2.51 2.55
CA GLY A 119 19.56 -2.28 1.13
C GLY A 119 18.38 -3.08 0.53
N MET A 120 18.29 -3.05 -0.80
CA MET A 120 17.26 -3.75 -1.58
C MET A 120 17.80 -5.09 -2.09
N PRO A 121 17.04 -6.20 -2.07
CA PRO A 121 17.46 -7.47 -2.66
C PRO A 121 17.21 -7.51 -4.18
N GLY A 122 17.92 -8.38 -4.90
CA GLY A 122 17.70 -8.65 -6.33
C GLY A 122 18.91 -8.33 -7.20
N MET A 123 18.75 -8.50 -8.53
CA MET A 123 19.86 -8.42 -9.50
C MET A 123 20.56 -7.04 -9.58
N HIS A 124 19.89 -5.98 -9.12
CA HIS A 124 20.43 -4.61 -9.01
C HIS A 124 20.49 -4.14 -7.54
N GLY A 125 20.42 -5.08 -6.60
CA GLY A 125 20.34 -4.83 -5.17
C GLY A 125 21.66 -4.98 -4.44
N ALA A 126 21.61 -4.91 -3.11
CA ALA A 126 22.72 -5.17 -2.22
C ALA A 126 22.77 -6.64 -1.80
N VAL A 127 23.97 -7.21 -1.78
CA VAL A 127 24.20 -8.60 -1.31
C VAL A 127 23.73 -8.77 0.13
N THR A 128 23.96 -7.77 0.98
CA THR A 128 23.54 -7.74 2.38
C THR A 128 22.04 -7.95 2.56
N ALA A 129 21.21 -7.48 1.62
CA ALA A 129 19.76 -7.67 1.65
C ALA A 129 19.33 -9.10 1.32
N VAL A 130 20.15 -9.86 0.59
CA VAL A 130 19.89 -11.27 0.25
C VAL A 130 20.32 -12.21 1.38
N THR A 131 21.32 -11.81 2.16
CA THR A 131 21.92 -12.63 3.23
C THR A 131 21.45 -12.26 4.65
N ALA A 132 20.56 -11.26 4.77
CA ALA A 132 20.05 -10.75 6.06
C ALA A 132 19.36 -11.86 6.88
#